data_AF-A0A183JPZ3-F1
#
_entry.id   AF-A0A183JPZ3-F1
#
_cell.length_a   1.000
_cell.length_b   1.000
_cell.length_c   1.000
_cell.angle_alpha   90.00
_cell.angle_beta   90.00
_cell.angle_gamma   90.00
#
_symmetry.space_group_name_H-M   'P 1'
#
loop_
_entity.id
_entity.type
_entity.pdbx_description
1 polymer ?
#
loop_
_entity_poly.entity_id
_entity_poly.type
_entity_poly.pdbx_seq_one_letter_code
_entity_poly.pdbx_strand_id
1 'polypeptide(L)' 'MKGSVDARLRDQQTGFTKDRLCTDRIATLRIIVEQSIEWNSSLYTNFVDFEKVFDSVDRGTFSNTMVYLRKPSTS' A
#
# COMPACT_ATOMS: atom_id res chain seq x y z
N MET A 1 0.56 13.93 14.96
CA MET A 1 0.27 12.50 14.66
C MET A 1 0.34 12.15 13.17
N LYS A 2 0.26 13.14 12.26
CA LYS A 2 0.11 12.93 10.82
C LYS A 2 1.45 12.92 10.04
N GLY A 3 2.43 12.16 10.53
CA GLY A 3 3.78 12.23 9.93
C GLY A 3 4.67 11.00 10.13
N SER A 4 4.66 10.37 11.31
CA SER A 4 5.56 9.22 11.56
C SER A 4 5.15 7.96 10.80
N VAL A 5 3.83 7.73 10.65
CA VAL A 5 3.30 6.58 9.93
C VAL A 5 3.34 6.83 8.43
N ASP A 6 2.85 7.99 7.99
CA ASP A 6 2.80 8.36 6.56
C ASP A 6 4.19 8.36 5.91
N ALA A 7 5.24 8.80 6.63
CA ALA A 7 6.62 8.75 6.16
C ALA A 7 7.20 7.32 6.05
N ARG A 8 6.57 6.33 6.69
CA ARG A 8 6.94 4.91 6.60
C ARG A 8 6.10 4.13 5.58
N LEU A 9 4.98 4.69 5.11
CA LEU A 9 4.17 4.05 4.07
C LEU A 9 4.90 4.08 2.73
N ARG A 10 4.71 3.03 1.92
CA ARG A 10 5.25 3.02 0.55
C ARG A 10 4.49 4.00 -0.32
N ASP A 11 5.17 4.56 -1.32
CA ASP A 11 4.53 5.48 -2.28
C ASP A 11 3.44 4.85 -3.13
N GLN A 12 3.49 3.53 -3.27
CA GLN A 12 2.51 2.74 -4.01
C GLN A 12 1.25 2.42 -3.19
N GLN A 13 1.26 2.65 -1.86
CA GLN A 13 0.09 2.41 -1.00
C GLN A 13 -0.90 3.56 -1.14
N THR A 14 -2.04 3.28 -1.76
CA THR A 14 -3.12 4.26 -1.97
C THR A 14 -4.31 4.07 -1.04
N GLY A 15 -4.52 2.86 -0.51
CA GLY A 15 -5.59 2.58 0.45
C GLY A 15 -5.31 3.20 1.82
N PHE A 16 -6.32 3.89 2.38
CA PHE A 16 -6.26 4.55 3.69
C PHE A 16 -5.16 5.62 3.84
N THR A 17 -4.55 6.08 2.74
CA THR A 17 -3.55 7.14 2.73
C THR A 17 -4.22 8.46 2.35
N LYS A 18 -3.91 9.54 3.06
CA LYS A 18 -4.45 10.87 2.73
C LYS A 18 -3.96 11.30 1.34
N ASP A 19 -4.85 11.92 0.57
CA ASP A 19 -4.55 12.51 -0.74
C ASP A 19 -4.14 11.49 -1.83
N ARG A 20 -4.41 10.19 -1.63
CA ARG A 20 -4.25 9.14 -2.66
C ARG A 20 -5.58 8.44 -2.92
N LEU A 21 -5.96 8.28 -4.19
CA LEU A 21 -7.22 7.65 -4.57
C LEU A 21 -7.00 6.25 -5.16
N CYS A 22 -8.02 5.40 -5.06
CA CYS A 22 -8.03 4.10 -5.72
C CYS A 22 -7.93 4.25 -7.25
N THR A 23 -8.56 5.29 -7.79
CA THR A 23 -8.54 5.62 -9.22
C THR A 23 -7.13 5.82 -9.75
N ASP A 24 -6.25 6.48 -8.99
CA ASP A 24 -4.87 6.74 -9.39
C ASP A 24 -4.09 5.43 -9.56
N ARG A 25 -4.35 4.43 -8.70
CA ARG A 25 -3.73 3.11 -8.78
C ARG A 25 -4.26 2.31 -9.97
N ILE A 26 -5.56 2.40 -10.27
CA ILE A 26 -6.14 1.76 -11.45
C ILE A 26 -5.56 2.38 -12.73
N ALA A 27 -5.46 3.71 -12.80
CA ALA A 27 -4.83 4.40 -13.92
C ALA A 27 -3.36 3.98 -14.08
N THR A 28 -2.60 3.91 -12.98
CA THR A 28 -1.20 3.46 -13.01
C THR A 28 -1.07 2.02 -13.53
N LEU A 29 -1.93 1.10 -13.08
CA LEU A 29 -1.92 -0.29 -13.58
C LEU A 29 -2.24 -0.36 -15.07
N ARG A 30 -3.21 0.43 -15.55
CA ARG A 30 -3.52 0.52 -16.98
C ARG A 30 -2.32 0.99 -17.79
N ILE A 31 -1.65 2.05 -17.34
CA ILE A 31 -0.46 2.60 -17.99
C ILE A 31 0.66 1.54 -18.09
N ILE A 32 0.91 0.76 -17.04
CA ILE A 32 1.92 -0.31 -17.05
C ILE A 32 1.57 -1.39 -18.08
N VAL A 33 0.29 -1.79 -18.14
CA VAL A 33 -0.19 -2.78 -19.12
C VAL A 33 -0.07 -2.24 -20.54
N GLU A 34 -0.54 -1.02 -20.79
CA GLU A 34 -0.49 -0.37 -22.10
C GLU A 34 0.95 -0.23 -22.61
N GLN A 35 1.88 0.21 -21.75
CA GLN A 35 3.30 0.28 -22.10
C GLN A 35 3.89 -1.10 -22.39
N SER A 36 3.55 -2.14 -21.62
CA SER A 36 4.07 -3.48 -21.90
C SER A 36 3.67 -3.98 -23.28
N ILE A 37 2.45 -3.65 -23.73
CA ILE A 37 1.95 -3.95 -25.07
C ILE A 37 2.71 -3.13 -26.12
N GLU A 38 2.86 -1.82 -25.89
CA GLU A 38 3.56 -0.91 -26.80
C GLU A 38 5.01 -1.34 -27.05
N TRP A 39 5.73 -1.74 -26.01
CA TRP A 39 7.13 -2.14 -26.07
C TRP A 39 7.34 -3.64 -26.33
N ASN A 40 6.26 -4.40 -26.58
CA ASN A 40 6.28 -5.87 -26.74
C ASN A 40 7.06 -6.58 -25.61
N SER A 41 6.89 -6.09 -24.39
CA SER A 41 7.55 -6.60 -23.19
C SER A 41 6.64 -7.57 -22.44
N SER A 42 7.21 -8.64 -21.89
CA SER A 42 6.45 -9.57 -21.05
C SER A 42 6.07 -8.93 -19.71
N LEU A 43 4.79 -8.94 -19.37
CA LEU A 43 4.28 -8.46 -18.09
C LEU A 43 3.61 -9.60 -17.32
N TYR A 44 3.97 -9.75 -16.04
CA TYR A 44 3.31 -10.68 -15.10
C TYR A 44 2.68 -9.88 -13.97
N THR A 45 1.41 -10.14 -13.69
CA THR A 45 0.64 -9.46 -12.65
C THR A 45 0.06 -10.49 -11.69
N ASN A 46 0.21 -10.25 -10.38
CA ASN A 46 -0.41 -11.06 -9.35
C ASN A 46 -1.40 -10.21 -8.54
N PHE A 47 -2.61 -10.74 -8.31
CA PHE A 47 -3.63 -10.14 -7.46
C PHE A 47 -3.71 -10.93 -6.17
N VAL A 48 -3.37 -10.27 -5.06
CA VAL A 48 -3.42 -10.86 -3.71
C VAL A 48 -4.48 -10.10 -2.92
N ASP A 49 -5.44 -10.84 -2.40
CA ASP A 49 -6.47 -10.34 -1.49
C ASP A 49 -6.50 -11.17 -0.20
N PHE A 50 -6.85 -10.54 0.91
CA PHE A 50 -6.92 -11.18 2.22
C PHE A 50 -8.37 -11.29 2.68
N GLU A 51 -8.84 -12.52 2.89
CA GLU A 51 -10.18 -12.73 3.44
C GLU A 51 -10.26 -12.14 4.87
N LYS A 52 -11.17 -11.18 5.06
CA LYS A 52 -11.47 -10.55 6.35
C LYS A 52 -10.23 -10.09 7.12
N VAL A 53 -9.37 -9.31 6.46
CA VAL A 53 -8.06 -8.88 6.99
C VAL A 53 -8.09 -8.31 8.41
N PHE A 54 -9.17 -7.62 8.81
CA PHE A 54 -9.29 -7.07 10.16
C PHE A 54 -9.77 -8.08 11.21
N ASP A 55 -10.45 -9.15 10.79
CA ASP A 55 -10.89 -10.23 11.69
C ASP A 55 -9.80 -11.29 11.87
N SER A 56 -8.97 -11.51 10.85
CA SER A 56 -7.94 -12.55 10.82
C SER A 56 -6.56 -12.11 11.30
N VAL A 57 -6.31 -10.79 11.44
CA VAL A 57 -5.03 -10.27 11.94
C VAL A 57 -4.84 -10.60 13.42
N ASP A 58 -3.63 -11.05 13.80
CA ASP A 58 -3.27 -11.22 15.21
C ASP A 58 -3.30 -9.87 15.95
N ARG A 59 -4.22 -9.75 16.92
CA ARG A 59 -4.47 -8.48 17.62
C ARG A 59 -3.26 -8.00 18.42
N GLY A 60 -2.49 -8.92 19.02
CA GLY A 60 -1.29 -8.57 19.79
C GLY A 60 -0.23 -7.94 18.89
N THR A 61 0.05 -8.57 17.76
CA THR A 61 0.98 -8.08 16.73
C THR A 61 0.51 -6.75 16.13
N PHE A 62 -0.79 -6.63 15.82
CA PHE A 62 -1.37 -5.39 15.31
C PHE A 62 -1.19 -4.23 16.29
N SER A 63 -1.56 -4.41 17.56
CA SER A 63 -1.43 -3.38 18.60
C SER A 63 0.03 -2.99 18.85
N ASN A 64 0.95 -3.96 18.93
CA ASN A 64 2.37 -3.69 19.11
C ASN A 64 2.96 -2.91 17.93
N THR A 65 2.59 -3.28 16.70
CA THR A 65 2.99 -2.57 15.49
C THR A 65 2.49 -1.12 15.51
N MET A 66 1.22 -0.90 15.87
CA MET A 66 0.65 0.43 15.98
C MET A 66 1.36 1.30 17.02
N VAL A 67 1.72 0.73 18.19
CA VAL A 67 2.50 1.43 19.22
C VAL A 67 3.91 1.77 18.71
N TYR A 68 4.57 0.84 18.03
CA TYR A 68 5.90 1.06 17.43
C TYR A 68 5.88 2.17 16.38
N LEU A 69 4.88 2.20 15.50
CA LEU A 69 4.72 3.22 14.46
C LEU A 69 4.36 4.61 15.01
N ARG A 70 3.80 4.66 16.22
CA ARG A 70 3.47 5.91 16.94
C ARG A 70 4.67 6.53 17.65
N LYS A 71 5.77 5.80 17.87
CA LYS A 71 7.01 6.40 18.40
C LYS A 71 7.61 7.36 17.37
N PRO A 72 8.01 8.58 17.76
CA PRO A 72 8.65 9.51 16.84
C PRO A 72 9.93 8.86 16.29
N SER A 73 10.17 9.03 14.99
CA SER A 73 11.47 8.67 14.40
C SER A 73 12.53 9.51 15.09
N THR A 74 13.34 8.89 15.95
CA THR A 74 14.53 9.52 16.51
C THR A 74 15.49 9.75 15.35
N SER A 75 15.66 11.02 14.96
CA SER A 75 16.84 11.48 14.24
C SER A 75 18.04 11.48 15.18
#